data_AF-A0A9Q4SWS1-F1
#
_entry.id   AF-A0A9Q4SWS1-F1
#
_cell.length_a   1.000
_cell.length_b   1.000
_cell.length_c   1.000
_cell.angle_alpha   90.00
_cell.angle_beta   90.00
_cell.angle_gamma   90.00
#
_symmetry.space_group_name_H-M   'P 1'
#
loop_
_entity.id
_entity.type
_entity.pdbx_description
1 polymer ?
#
loop_
_entity_poly.entity_id
_entity_poly.type
_entity_poly.pdbx_seq_one_letter_code
_entity_poly.pdbx_strand_id
1 'polypeptide(L)'
;MSGKRINREKQTIQKMVALYERAHPNTDPEYYQQLVTYAYKRLDKCRYGEEKPACKQCPIHCYQPVKRAAMKQVMRWAGPRMLIYHPYLAIRHLIDDKKPVPALPAKKSKRLSGK
;
A
#
# COMPACT_ATOMS: atom_id res chain seq x y z
N MET A 1 -3.30 0.29 17.21
CA MET A 1 -2.81 1.52 16.56
C MET A 1 -1.82 1.12 15.48
N SER A 2 -1.99 1.61 14.25
CA SER A 2 -1.09 1.30 13.14
C SER A 2 0.24 2.05 13.35
N GLY A 3 1.38 1.36 13.20
CA GLY A 3 2.68 1.94 13.52
C GLY A 3 3.20 2.91 12.44
N LYS A 4 4.41 3.44 12.67
CA LYS A 4 5.02 4.51 11.87
C LYS A 4 5.21 4.10 10.40
N ARG A 5 5.57 2.84 10.14
CA ARG A 5 5.74 2.29 8.79
C ARG A 5 4.41 2.23 8.04
N ILE A 6 3.38 1.65 8.66
CA ILE A 6 2.07 1.50 8.03
C ILE A 6 1.43 2.86 7.74
N ASN A 7 1.52 3.82 8.66
CA ASN A 7 0.98 5.16 8.43
C ASN A 7 1.68 5.87 7.28
N ARG A 8 2.99 5.67 7.11
CA ARG A 8 3.73 6.23 5.97
C ARG A 8 3.33 5.59 4.64
N GLU A 9 3.11 4.27 4.61
CA GLU A 9 2.59 3.59 3.41
C GLU A 9 1.20 4.12 3.04
N LYS A 10 0.32 4.35 4.03
CA LYS A 10 -1.00 4.97 3.82
C LYS A 10 -0.87 6.36 3.17
N GLN A 11 -0.05 7.23 3.76
CA GLN A 11 0.19 8.57 3.21
C GLN A 11 0.74 8.51 1.78
N THR A 12 1.68 7.59 1.52
CA THR A 12 2.26 7.42 0.18
C THR A 12 1.18 7.05 -0.83
N ILE A 13 0.34 6.05 -0.53
CA ILE A 13 -0.77 5.65 -1.40
C ILE A 13 -1.74 6.81 -1.65
N GLN A 14 -2.12 7.55 -0.60
CA GLN A 14 -3.03 8.68 -0.75
C GLN A 14 -2.48 9.75 -1.68
N LYS A 15 -1.18 10.11 -1.54
CA LYS A 15 -0.55 11.08 -2.42
C LYS A 15 -0.44 10.58 -3.85
N MET A 16 -0.11 9.30 -4.05
CA MET A 16 -0.05 8.70 -5.38
C MET A 16 -1.41 8.69 -6.07
N VAL A 17 -2.47 8.30 -5.36
CA VAL A 17 -3.83 8.27 -5.91
C VAL A 17 -4.32 9.68 -6.22
N ALA A 18 -4.17 10.64 -5.30
CA ALA A 18 -4.57 12.03 -5.53
C ALA A 18 -3.84 12.66 -6.71
N LEU A 19 -2.55 12.32 -6.92
CA LEU A 19 -1.80 12.78 -8.07
C LEU A 19 -2.32 12.16 -9.38
N TYR A 20 -2.65 10.87 -9.35
CA TYR A 20 -3.18 10.15 -10.51
C TYR A 20 -4.57 10.64 -10.91
N GLU A 21 -5.45 10.86 -9.93
CA GLU A 21 -6.82 11.38 -10.09
C GLU A 21 -6.84 12.71 -10.84
N ARG A 22 -5.93 13.63 -10.51
CA ARG A 22 -5.81 14.93 -11.20
C ARG A 22 -5.51 14.80 -12.71
N ALA A 23 -4.81 13.75 -13.12
CA ALA A 23 -4.48 13.50 -14.51
C ALA A 23 -5.46 12.55 -15.22
N HIS A 24 -6.20 11.75 -14.45
CA HIS A 24 -7.15 10.76 -14.96
C HIS A 24 -8.45 10.89 -14.15
N PRO A 25 -9.30 11.87 -14.43
CA PRO A 25 -10.61 11.94 -13.79
C PRO A 25 -11.41 10.66 -14.11
N ASN A 26 -12.21 10.21 -13.16
CA ASN A 26 -13.14 9.10 -13.34
C ASN A 26 -14.56 9.63 -13.35
N THR A 27 -15.46 8.97 -14.08
CA THR A 27 -16.90 9.29 -14.08
C THR A 27 -17.51 9.08 -12.71
N ASP A 28 -17.05 8.08 -11.95
CA ASP A 28 -17.46 7.86 -10.58
C ASP A 28 -16.62 8.72 -9.61
N PRO A 29 -17.23 9.71 -8.92
CA PRO A 29 -16.52 10.60 -8.00
C PRO A 29 -15.98 9.87 -6.76
N GLU A 30 -16.53 8.72 -6.39
CA GLU A 30 -16.09 7.97 -5.22
C GLU A 30 -15.00 6.95 -5.53
N TYR A 31 -14.72 6.66 -6.80
CA TYR A 31 -13.83 5.59 -7.24
C TYR A 31 -12.46 5.64 -6.54
N TYR A 32 -11.82 6.81 -6.52
CA TYR A 32 -10.50 7.00 -5.93
C TYR A 32 -10.55 6.92 -4.40
N GLN A 33 -11.58 7.48 -3.77
CA GLN A 33 -11.79 7.38 -2.34
C GLN A 33 -11.99 5.92 -1.90
N GLN A 34 -12.76 5.15 -2.66
CA GLN A 34 -12.98 3.72 -2.42
C GLN A 34 -11.68 2.92 -2.60
N LEU A 35 -10.85 3.26 -3.60
CA LEU A 35 -9.55 2.63 -3.82
C LEU A 35 -8.58 2.88 -2.64
N VAL A 36 -8.49 4.13 -2.16
CA VAL A 36 -7.67 4.51 -1.00
C VAL A 36 -8.19 3.83 0.27
N THR A 37 -9.49 3.88 0.51
CA THR A 37 -10.13 3.25 1.68
C THR A 37 -9.87 1.75 1.69
N TYR A 38 -9.95 1.10 0.53
CA TYR A 38 -9.61 -0.31 0.39
C TYR A 38 -8.14 -0.59 0.72
N ALA A 39 -7.22 0.22 0.19
CA ALA A 39 -5.80 0.10 0.46
C ALA A 39 -5.48 0.24 1.96
N TYR A 40 -6.12 1.20 2.63
CA TYR A 40 -5.96 1.44 4.07
C TYR A 40 -6.41 0.23 4.89
N LYS A 41 -7.60 -0.31 4.58
CA LYS A 41 -8.12 -1.53 5.23
C LYS A 41 -7.17 -2.73 5.08
N ARG A 42 -6.48 -2.85 3.94
CA ARG A 42 -5.47 -3.91 3.72
C ARG A 42 -4.18 -3.66 4.48
N LEU A 43 -3.74 -2.41 4.57
CA LEU A 43 -2.55 -2.03 5.34
C LEU A 43 -2.75 -2.24 6.85
N ASP A 44 -3.93 -1.91 7.38
CA ASP A 44 -4.25 -2.12 8.81
C ASP A 44 -4.31 -3.59 9.20
N LYS A 45 -4.65 -4.47 8.26
CA LYS A 45 -4.69 -5.93 8.45
C LYS A 45 -3.44 -6.63 7.91
N CYS A 46 -2.36 -5.89 7.65
CA CYS A 46 -1.15 -6.47 7.08
C CYS A 46 -0.51 -7.45 8.07
N ARG A 47 -0.26 -8.69 7.63
CA ARG A 47 0.38 -9.72 8.46
C ARG A 47 1.79 -9.35 8.89
N TYR A 48 2.51 -8.57 8.08
CA TYR A 48 3.85 -8.11 8.38
C TYR A 48 3.89 -6.89 9.31
N GLY A 49 2.79 -6.15 9.46
CA GLY A 49 2.76 -4.94 10.28
C GLY A 49 3.87 -3.95 9.91
N GLU A 50 4.71 -3.61 10.89
CA GLU A 50 5.82 -2.67 10.74
C GLU A 50 7.01 -3.23 9.94
N GLU A 51 7.13 -4.55 9.84
CA GLU A 51 8.15 -5.24 9.06
C GLU A 51 7.69 -5.47 7.61
N LYS A 52 6.67 -4.73 7.17
CA LYS A 52 6.10 -4.88 5.82
C LYS A 52 7.15 -4.59 4.74
N PRO A 53 7.42 -5.56 3.82
CA PRO A 53 8.22 -5.31 2.63
C PRO A 53 7.47 -4.39 1.67
N ALA A 54 8.18 -3.87 0.68
CA ALA A 54 7.57 -3.14 -0.41
C ALA A 54 6.40 -3.89 -1.05
N CYS A 55 5.31 -3.18 -1.36
CA CYS A 55 4.10 -3.79 -1.88
C CYS A 55 4.33 -4.56 -3.19
N LYS A 56 5.31 -4.14 -4.00
CA LYS A 56 5.71 -4.80 -5.25
C LYS A 56 6.29 -6.20 -5.02
N GLN A 57 7.01 -6.41 -3.93
CA GLN A 57 7.72 -7.65 -3.61
C GLN A 57 6.99 -8.49 -2.54
N CYS A 58 5.86 -8.01 -2.02
CA CYS A 58 5.10 -8.71 -1.00
C CYS A 58 4.63 -10.08 -1.54
N PRO A 59 5.01 -11.20 -0.89
CA PRO A 59 4.65 -12.55 -1.36
C PRO A 59 3.18 -12.89 -1.09
N ILE A 60 2.50 -12.10 -0.25
CA ILE A 60 1.09 -12.31 0.07
C ILE A 60 0.19 -11.62 -0.97
N HIS A 61 -0.71 -12.40 -1.56
CA HIS A 61 -1.81 -11.89 -2.38
C HIS A 61 -2.89 -11.26 -1.48
N CYS A 62 -2.72 -9.98 -1.14
CA CYS A 62 -3.63 -9.26 -0.26
C CYS A 62 -4.72 -8.46 -0.98
N TYR A 63 -4.53 -8.09 -2.25
CA TYR A 63 -5.49 -7.30 -3.02
C TYR A 63 -6.34 -8.19 -3.92
N GLN A 64 -7.62 -7.82 -4.08
CA GLN A 64 -8.47 -8.38 -5.14
C GLN A 64 -7.87 -8.05 -6.52
N PRO A 65 -7.97 -8.95 -7.52
CA PRO A 65 -7.32 -8.78 -8.82
C PRO A 65 -7.61 -7.42 -9.49
N VAL A 66 -8.88 -7.01 -9.50
CA VAL A 66 -9.32 -5.73 -10.10
C VAL A 66 -8.67 -4.53 -9.39
N LYS A 67 -8.74 -4.48 -8.06
CA LYS A 67 -8.14 -3.39 -7.26
C LYS A 67 -6.62 -3.40 -7.32
N ARG A 68 -6.01 -4.59 -7.48
CA ARG A 68 -4.56 -4.74 -7.69
C ARG A 68 -4.13 -4.15 -9.03
N ALA A 69 -4.89 -4.38 -10.09
CA ALA A 69 -4.62 -3.79 -11.41
C ALA A 69 -4.70 -2.26 -11.36
N ALA A 70 -5.79 -1.72 -10.77
CA ALA A 70 -5.95 -0.28 -10.57
C ALA A 70 -4.78 0.33 -9.78
N MET A 71 -4.41 -0.26 -8.63
CA MET A 71 -3.31 0.24 -7.82
C MET A 71 -1.96 0.14 -8.55
N LYS A 72 -1.72 -0.91 -9.35
CA LYS A 72 -0.52 -1.02 -10.18
C LYS A 72 -0.44 0.11 -11.22
N GLN A 73 -1.57 0.47 -11.83
CA GLN A 73 -1.62 1.56 -12.80
C GLN A 73 -1.28 2.89 -12.14
N VAL A 74 -1.90 3.19 -10.98
CA VAL A 74 -1.57 4.35 -10.14
C VAL A 74 -0.09 4.36 -9.78
N MET A 75 0.45 3.25 -9.25
CA MET A 75 1.85 3.14 -8.84
C MET A 75 2.81 3.38 -10.01
N ARG A 76 2.53 2.79 -11.18
CA ARG A 76 3.38 2.92 -12.38
C ARG A 76 3.39 4.36 -12.91
N TRP A 77 2.26 5.05 -12.87
CA TRP A 77 2.16 6.41 -13.38
C TRP A 77 2.64 7.46 -12.37
N ALA A 78 2.21 7.34 -11.11
CA ALA A 78 2.53 8.30 -10.05
C ALA A 78 3.94 8.09 -9.47
N GLY A 79 4.49 6.87 -9.50
CA GLY A 79 5.80 6.55 -8.91
C GLY A 79 6.94 7.47 -9.35
N PRO A 80 7.23 7.59 -10.66
CA PRO A 80 8.26 8.51 -11.16
C PRO A 80 7.97 9.98 -10.84
N ARG A 81 6.68 10.35 -10.78
CA ARG A 81 6.23 11.74 -10.55
C ARG A 81 6.27 12.12 -9.07
N MET A 82 6.17 11.16 -8.16
CA MET A 82 6.30 11.39 -6.71
C MET A 82 7.65 12.02 -6.36
N LEU A 83 8.72 11.77 -7.13
CA LEU A 83 10.01 12.44 -6.94
C LEU A 83 9.95 13.96 -7.13
N ILE A 84 9.04 14.45 -7.97
CA ILE A 84 8.88 15.88 -8.27
C ILE A 84 7.99 16.54 -7.21
N TYR A 85 6.84 15.93 -6.89
CA TYR A 85 5.85 16.54 -5.99
C TYR A 85 6.11 16.25 -4.50
N HIS A 86 6.69 15.10 -4.19
CA HIS A 86 6.90 14.62 -2.82
C HIS A 86 8.28 13.92 -2.67
N PRO A 87 9.39 14.63 -2.94
CA PRO A 87 10.72 14.04 -3.07
C PRO A 87 11.14 13.21 -1.84
N TYR A 88 10.89 13.73 -0.64
CA TYR A 88 11.24 13.02 0.61
C TYR A 88 10.49 11.70 0.77
N LEU A 89 9.17 11.67 0.50
CA LEU A 89 8.37 10.45 0.57
C LEU A 89 8.80 9.45 -0.50
N ALA A 90 9.05 9.94 -1.72
CA ALA A 90 9.46 9.13 -2.86
C ALA A 90 10.82 8.47 -2.66
N ILE A 91 11.86 9.24 -2.32
CA ILE A 91 13.21 8.70 -2.06
C ILE A 91 13.15 7.64 -0.99
N ARG A 92 12.46 7.92 0.11
CA ARG A 92 12.39 6.98 1.22
C ARG A 92 11.57 5.72 0.82
N HIS A 93 10.55 5.84 -0.03
CA HIS A 93 9.79 4.70 -0.55
C HIS A 93 10.66 3.83 -1.46
N LEU A 94 11.46 4.45 -2.33
CA LEU A 94 12.42 3.74 -3.19
C LEU A 94 13.50 3.02 -2.40
N ILE A 95 13.97 3.58 -1.28
CA ILE A 95 14.90 2.88 -0.37
C ILE A 95 14.22 1.64 0.22
N ASP A 96 12.95 1.76 0.62
CA ASP A 96 12.19 0.64 1.14
C ASP A 96 11.90 -0.44 0.08
N ASP A 97 11.76 -0.07 -1.20
CA ASP A 97 11.64 -0.98 -2.36
C ASP A 97 12.89 -1.83 -2.60
N LYS A 98 14.06 -1.41 -2.10
CA LYS A 98 15.31 -2.17 -2.21
C LYS A 98 15.54 -3.15 -1.06
N LYS A 99 14.71 -3.11 0.00
CA LYS A 99 14.88 -4.01 1.15
C LYS A 99 14.49 -5.45 0.76
N PRO A 100 15.27 -6.46 1.19
CA PRO A 100 14.90 -7.85 0.98
C PRO A 100 13.58 -8.16 1.70
N VAL A 101 12.79 -9.05 1.11
CA VAL A 101 11.51 -9.48 1.68
C VAL A 101 11.80 -10.26 2.96
N PRO A 102 11.31 -9.83 4.14
CA PRO A 102 11.50 -10.57 5.37
C PRO A 102 10.67 -11.86 5.36
N ALA A 103 11.12 -12.85 6.14
CA ALA A 103 10.41 -14.10 6.31
C ALA A 103 8.96 -13.84 6.78
N LEU A 104 8.02 -14.62 6.27
CA LEU A 104 6.62 -14.50 6.66
C LEU A 104 6.49 -14.78 8.17
N PRO A 105 5.90 -13.86 8.96
CA PRO A 105 5.70 -14.12 10.38
C PRO A 105 4.80 -15.33 10.58
N ALA A 106 5.19 -16.20 11.53
CA ALA A 106 4.47 -17.41 11.88
C ALA A 106 2.99 -17.10 12.13
N LYS A 107 2.10 -17.91 11.53
CA LYS A 107 0.66 -17.76 11.69
C LYS A 107 0.34 -18.03 13.17
N LYS A 108 -0.07 -17.03 13.95
CA LYS A 108 -0.62 -17.27 15.31
C LYS A 108 -1.87 -18.14 15.15
N SER A 109 -1.71 -19.45 15.32
CA SER A 109 -2.81 -20.40 15.35
C SER A 109 -3.65 -20.09 16.59
N LYS A 110 -4.85 -19.52 16.43
CA LYS A 110 -5.86 -19.57 17.48
C LYS A 110 -6.35 -21.02 17.59
N ARG A 111 -5.58 -21.90 18.23
CA ARG A 111 -6.10 -23.09 18.89
C ARG A 111 -5.93 -22.83 20.38
N LEU A 112 -7.00 -23.01 21.15
CA LEU A 112 -7.19 -22.80 22.60
C LEU A 112 -8.13 -21.63 22.92
N SER A 113 -9.43 -21.87 22.75
CA SER A 113 -10.42 -21.54 23.79
C SER A 113 -11.70 -22.34 23.48
N GLY A 114 -11.68 -23.59 23.91
CA GLY A 114 -12.82 -24.48 23.96
C GLY A 114 -12.62 -25.32 25.21
N LYS A 115 -12.89 -24.72 26.36
CA LYS A 115 -13.09 -25.37 27.64
C LYS A 115 -14.39 -24.81 28.20
#